data_AF-A0A7W2FVD7-F1
#
_entry.id   AF-A0A7W2FVD7-F1
#
_cell.length_a   1.000
_cell.length_b   1.000
_cell.length_c   1.000
_cell.angle_alpha   90.00
_cell.angle_beta   90.00
_cell.angle_gamma   90.00
#
_symmetry.space_group_name_H-M   'P 1'
#
loop_
_entity.id
_entity.type
_entity.pdbx_description
1 polymer ?
#
loop_
_entity_poly.entity_id
_entity_poly.type
_entity_poly.pdbx_seq_one_letter_code
_entity_poly.pdbx_strand_id
1 'polypeptide(L)' 'EGFTRRRDVTAGELSRVTCAHPFAGAEGAGGEWDFDVPLLAGDHVTDDAGTGFVHTAPSHGDDDYAIGVKHGLPMT' A
#
# COMPACT_ATOMS: atom_id res chain seq x y z
N GLU A 1 15.34 24.00 -1.48
CA GLU A 1 14.37 23.24 -2.30
C GLU A 1 12.96 23.60 -1.84
N GLY A 2 12.01 23.69 -2.76
CA GLY A 2 10.62 24.03 -2.44
C GLY A 2 9.67 23.14 -3.22
N PHE A 3 8.58 22.72 -2.58
CA PHE A 3 7.51 22.01 -3.25
C PHE A 3 6.43 23.00 -3.72
N THR A 4 5.71 22.66 -4.78
CA THR A 4 4.53 23.40 -5.23
C THR A 4 3.36 22.44 -5.27
N ARG A 5 2.32 22.71 -4.48
CA ARG A 5 1.08 21.93 -4.50
C ARG A 5 0.43 22.05 -5.88
N ARG A 6 0.13 20.91 -6.51
CA ARG A 6 -0.51 20.87 -7.85
C ARG A 6 -2.04 20.85 -7.76
N ARG A 7 -2.60 19.89 -7.02
CA ARG A 7 -4.05 19.70 -6.87
C ARG A 7 -4.35 18.71 -5.73
N ASP A 8 -5.62 18.58 -5.37
CA ASP A 8 -6.13 17.46 -4.57
C ASP A 8 -6.27 16.19 -5.41
N VAL A 9 -6.28 15.05 -4.71
CA VAL A 9 -6.57 13.73 -5.27
C VAL A 9 -7.78 13.16 -4.54
N THR A 10 -8.75 12.65 -5.31
CA THR A 10 -9.99 12.09 -4.75
C THR A 10 -9.81 10.63 -4.34
N ALA A 11 -10.64 10.15 -3.40
CA ALA A 11 -10.65 8.73 -3.04
C ALA A 11 -10.93 7.80 -4.24
N GLY A 12 -11.73 8.26 -5.21
CA GLY A 12 -12.03 7.52 -6.43
C GLY A 12 -10.87 7.46 -7.44
N GLU A 13 -9.92 8.40 -7.37
CA GLU A 13 -8.65 8.30 -8.08
C GLU A 13 -7.71 7.34 -7.36
N LEU A 14 -7.59 7.46 -6.04
CA LEU A 14 -6.72 6.61 -5.21
C LEU A 14 -7.10 5.13 -5.29
N SER A 15 -8.40 4.80 -5.36
CA SER A 15 -8.87 3.41 -5.49
C SER A 15 -8.49 2.74 -6.81
N ARG A 16 -7.94 3.49 -7.78
CA ARG A 16 -7.48 3.00 -9.07
C ARG A 16 -5.95 3.01 -9.19
N VAL A 17 -5.26 3.40 -8.13
CA VAL A 17 -3.80 3.43 -8.10
C VAL A 17 -3.27 2.04 -7.83
N THR A 18 -2.34 1.62 -8.68
CA THR A 18 -1.49 0.46 -8.46
C THR A 18 -0.07 0.95 -8.20
N CYS A 19 0.54 0.43 -7.15
CA CYS A 19 1.92 0.69 -6.75
C CYS A 19 2.81 -0.52 -7.12
N ALA A 20 4.12 -0.32 -7.03
CA ALA A 20 5.10 -1.39 -7.11
C ALA A 20 5.82 -1.52 -5.77
N HIS A 21 6.18 -2.75 -5.40
CA HIS A 21 7.00 -2.98 -4.21
C HIS A 21 8.39 -2.35 -4.38
N PRO A 22 9.03 -1.81 -3.33
CA PRO A 22 10.37 -1.19 -3.43
C PRO A 22 11.47 -2.12 -3.97
N PHE A 23 11.28 -3.44 -3.84
CA PHE A 23 12.17 -4.46 -4.37
C PHE A 23 11.68 -5.12 -5.67
N ALA A 24 10.64 -4.58 -6.31
CA ALA A 24 10.23 -5.04 -7.62
C ALA A 24 11.40 -4.93 -8.62
N GLY A 25 11.69 -6.02 -9.33
CA GLY A 25 12.81 -6.14 -10.26
C GLY A 25 14.18 -6.29 -9.60
N ALA A 26 14.27 -6.53 -8.29
CA ALA A 26 15.55 -6.74 -7.62
C ALA A 26 16.30 -7.97 -8.19
N GLU A 27 17.57 -7.80 -8.53
CA GLU A 27 18.41 -8.86 -9.08
C GLU A 27 18.54 -10.03 -8.08
N GLY A 28 18.33 -11.26 -8.54
CA GLY A 28 18.39 -12.45 -7.70
C GLY A 28 17.15 -12.72 -6.84
N ALA A 29 16.13 -11.84 -6.87
CA ALA A 29 14.88 -12.03 -6.10
C ALA A 29 13.89 -13.01 -6.76
N GLY A 30 14.16 -13.49 -7.98
CA GLY A 30 13.30 -14.47 -8.65
C GLY A 30 11.88 -13.98 -8.96
N GLY A 31 11.64 -12.67 -8.93
CA GLY A 31 10.32 -12.07 -9.16
C GLY A 31 9.39 -12.04 -7.94
N GLU A 32 9.90 -12.34 -6.74
CA GLU A 32 9.12 -12.39 -5.49
C GLU A 32 8.28 -11.12 -5.24
N TRP A 33 8.80 -9.95 -5.65
CA TRP A 33 8.21 -8.64 -5.39
C TRP A 33 7.59 -7.97 -6.61
N ASP A 34 7.45 -8.70 -7.72
CA ASP A 34 7.07 -8.12 -9.01
C ASP A 34 5.54 -8.03 -9.20
N PHE A 35 4.77 -8.41 -8.18
CA PHE A 35 3.32 -8.33 -8.20
C PHE A 35 2.82 -6.88 -8.07
N ASP A 36 1.65 -6.63 -8.65
CA ASP A 36 0.95 -5.35 -8.53
C ASP A 36 0.51 -5.14 -7.07
N VAL A 37 0.81 -3.95 -6.51
CA VAL A 37 0.44 -3.59 -5.13
C VAL A 37 -0.74 -2.60 -5.16
N PRO A 38 -2.01 -3.07 -5.05
CA PRO A 38 -3.16 -2.18 -5.05
C PRO A 38 -3.22 -1.34 -3.77
N LEU A 39 -3.71 -0.10 -3.88
CA LEU A 39 -4.02 0.70 -2.70
C LEU A 39 -5.32 0.20 -2.04
N LEU A 40 -5.26 -0.16 -0.76
CA LEU A 40 -6.39 -0.69 0.00
C LEU A 40 -6.94 0.35 0.99
N ALA A 41 -8.26 0.43 1.10
CA ALA A 41 -8.90 1.27 2.10
C ALA A 41 -8.88 0.58 3.46
N GLY A 42 -8.11 1.13 4.40
CA GLY A 42 -8.01 0.66 5.78
C GLY A 42 -8.73 1.59 6.75
N ASP A 43 -9.65 1.05 7.54
CA ASP A 43 -10.40 1.83 8.54
C ASP A 43 -9.52 2.33 9.70
N HIS A 44 -8.32 1.72 9.87
CA HIS A 44 -7.33 2.10 10.88
C HIS A 44 -6.42 3.25 10.44
N VAL A 45 -6.51 3.70 9.18
CA VAL A 45 -5.64 4.75 8.63
C VAL A 45 -6.23 6.13 8.95
N THR A 46 -5.50 6.94 9.71
CA THR A 46 -5.90 8.33 10.08
C THR A 46 -4.89 9.36 9.58
N ASP A 47 -5.27 10.64 9.60
CA ASP A 47 -4.41 11.78 9.25
C ASP A 47 -3.74 12.43 10.47
N ASP A 48 -3.95 11.87 11.67
CA ASP A 48 -3.37 12.37 12.92
C ASP A 48 -1.85 12.14 13.01
N ALA A 49 -1.33 11.13 12.32
CA ALA A 49 0.09 10.77 12.34
C ALA A 49 0.57 10.16 11.01
N GLY A 50 1.85 10.36 10.70
CA GLY A 50 2.49 9.82 9.51
C GLY A 50 2.10 10.57 8.24
N THR A 51 1.83 9.81 7.17
CA THR A 51 1.54 10.36 5.82
C THR A 51 0.12 10.07 5.34
N GLY A 52 -0.68 9.35 6.14
CA GLY A 52 -1.97 8.80 5.70
C GLY A 52 -1.84 7.61 4.74
N PHE A 53 -0.64 7.06 4.54
CA PHE A 53 -0.38 5.83 3.79
C PHE A 53 0.34 4.82 4.67
N VAL A 54 -0.23 3.63 4.80
CA VAL A 54 0.29 2.55 5.67
C VAL A 54 0.76 1.40 4.79
N HIS A 55 1.96 0.89 5.07
CA HIS A 55 2.45 -0.35 4.50
C HIS A 55 1.77 -1.53 5.20
N THR A 56 1.19 -2.45 4.43
CA THR A 56 0.47 -3.61 4.96
C THR A 56 1.28 -4.90 4.76
N ALA A 57 1.60 -5.58 5.87
CA ALA A 57 2.21 -6.91 5.90
C ALA A 57 1.32 -7.89 6.69
N PRO A 58 0.43 -8.65 6.02
CA PRO A 58 -0.61 -9.43 6.68
C PRO A 58 -0.14 -10.44 7.76
N SER A 59 1.11 -10.90 7.68
CA SER A 59 1.71 -11.83 8.64
C SER A 59 2.33 -11.18 9.90
N HIS A 60 2.31 -9.84 10.02
CA HIS A 60 3.08 -9.11 11.04
C HIS A 60 2.26 -8.14 11.91
N GLY A 61 0.99 -7.89 11.60
CA GLY A 61 0.12 -7.02 12.38
C GLY A 61 -1.35 -7.41 12.31
N ASP A 62 -2.10 -7.18 13.40
CA ASP A 62 -3.52 -7.57 13.49
C ASP A 62 -4.39 -6.81 12.48
N ASP A 63 -4.15 -5.50 12.31
CA ASP A 63 -4.87 -4.67 11.33
C ASP A 63 -4.54 -5.06 9.89
N ASP A 64 -3.27 -5.41 9.64
CA ASP A 64 -2.81 -5.88 8.33
C ASP A 64 -3.40 -7.25 7.99
N TYR A 65 -3.48 -8.14 8.98
CA TYR A 65 -4.16 -9.42 8.85
C TYR A 65 -5.64 -9.22 8.51
N ALA A 66 -6.34 -8.32 9.22
CA ALA A 66 -7.76 -8.04 8.96
C ALA A 66 -8.00 -7.51 7.53
N ILE A 67 -7.15 -6.59 7.05
CA ILE A 67 -7.19 -6.14 5.65
C ILE A 67 -6.85 -7.28 4.69
N GLY A 68 -5.82 -8.06 4.98
CA GLY A 68 -5.41 -9.19 4.16
C GLY A 68 -6.52 -10.21 3.97
N VAL A 69 -7.25 -10.56 5.03
CA VAL A 69 -8.41 -11.45 4.96
C VAL A 69 -9.56 -10.82 4.16
N LYS A 70 -9.87 -9.53 4.40
CA LYS A 70 -10.94 -8.81 3.69
C LYS A 70 -10.71 -8.74 2.18
N HIS A 71 -9.45 -8.62 1.76
CA HIS A 71 -9.06 -8.46 0.36
C HIS A 71 -8.49 -9.73 -0.29
N GLY A 72 -8.41 -10.85 0.45
CA GLY A 72 -7.91 -12.13 -0.06
C GLY A 72 -6.42 -12.11 -0.40
N LEU A 73 -5.62 -11.34 0.33
CA LEU A 73 -4.18 -11.28 0.13
C LEU A 73 -3.51 -12.59 0.57
N PRO A 74 -2.47 -13.05 -0.14
CA PRO A 74 -1.66 -14.18 0.32
C PRO A 74 -0.95 -13.82 1.63
N MET A 75 -0.98 -14.76 2.57
CA MET A 75 -0.27 -14.66 3.85
C MET A 75 1.05 -15.42 3.68
N THR A 76 2.14 -14.68 3.49
CA THR A 76 3.50 -15.22 3.35
C THR A 76 4.28 -15.07 4.65
#